data_AF-A0A9P5EF30-F1
#
_entry.id   AF-A0A9P5EF30-F1
#
_cell.length_a   1.000
_cell.length_b   1.000
_cell.length_c   1.000
_cell.angle_alpha   90.00
_cell.angle_beta   90.00
_cell.angle_gamma   90.00
#
_symmetry.space_group_name_H-M   'P 1'
#
loop_
_entity.id
_entity.type
_entity.pdbx_description
1 polymer ?
#
loop_
_entity_poly.entity_id
_entity_poly.type
_entity_poly.pdbx_seq_one_letter_code
_entity_poly.pdbx_strand_id
1 'polypeptide(L)'
;MDVNIEQHKSFHNGLESFAQYIKALIAREVAYDGNKVVSLIDRFGKDLCLHLEEEIPTIISLEKFGTEKMAPVEKIFAQEAQEVMQEMGFLDGLPWALTTMDSAFEGGLWADVPPDPVGRLILKIVRYVTWWLHRDWWKFGACDGNGNMQPLYALREGKQ
;
A
#
# COMPACT_ATOMS: atom_id res chain seq x y z
N MET A 1 -14.50 17.56 0.57
CA MET A 1 -14.50 16.25 -0.10
C MET A 1 -14.55 16.38 -1.62
N ASP A 2 -15.25 17.35 -2.21
CA ASP A 2 -15.33 17.47 -3.69
C ASP A 2 -13.97 17.50 -4.40
N VAL A 3 -13.00 18.24 -3.84
CA VAL A 3 -11.61 18.26 -4.35
C VAL A 3 -10.99 16.87 -4.35
N ASN A 4 -11.06 16.13 -3.23
CA ASN A 4 -10.56 14.74 -3.16
C ASN A 4 -11.24 13.83 -4.19
N ILE A 5 -12.55 14.01 -4.42
CA ILE A 5 -13.29 13.22 -5.41
C ILE A 5 -12.80 13.51 -6.83
N GLU A 6 -12.53 14.77 -7.16
CA GLU A 6 -11.98 15.15 -8.47
C GLU A 6 -10.55 14.64 -8.65
N GLN A 7 -9.70 14.76 -7.62
CA GLN A 7 -8.35 14.20 -7.63
C GLN A 7 -8.35 12.67 -7.73
N HIS A 8 -9.27 12.00 -7.06
CA HIS A 8 -9.40 10.55 -7.19
C HIS A 8 -9.68 10.14 -8.64
N LYS A 9 -10.46 10.93 -9.39
CA LYS A 9 -10.73 10.68 -10.81
C LYS A 9 -9.51 10.93 -11.70
N SER A 10 -8.61 11.84 -11.34
CA SER A 10 -7.49 12.23 -12.22
C SER A 10 -6.47 11.10 -12.41
N PHE A 11 -6.16 10.34 -11.37
CA PHE A 11 -5.23 9.21 -11.48
C PHE A 11 -5.90 7.88 -11.86
N HIS A 12 -7.23 7.76 -11.68
CA HIS A 12 -7.96 6.49 -11.81
C HIS A 12 -7.75 5.79 -13.16
N ASN A 13 -7.89 6.52 -14.26
CA ASN A 13 -7.74 5.95 -15.61
C ASN A 13 -6.31 5.44 -15.88
N GLY A 14 -5.31 6.14 -15.35
CA GLY A 14 -3.91 5.73 -15.49
C GLY A 14 -3.59 4.49 -14.66
N LEU A 15 -4.14 4.40 -13.44
CA LEU A 15 -4.05 3.22 -12.58
C LEU A 15 -4.73 2.01 -13.23
N GLU A 16 -5.91 2.19 -13.81
CA GLU A 16 -6.63 1.12 -14.53
C GLU A 16 -5.84 0.64 -15.75
N SER A 17 -5.24 1.55 -16.51
CA SER A 17 -4.35 1.20 -17.63
C SER A 17 -3.14 0.40 -17.19
N PHE A 18 -2.56 0.75 -16.03
CA PHE A 18 -1.47 -0.01 -15.43
C PHE A 18 -1.92 -1.41 -15.03
N ALA A 19 -3.06 -1.52 -14.32
CA ALA A 19 -3.64 -2.81 -13.92
C ALA A 19 -3.93 -3.72 -15.12
N GLN A 20 -4.47 -3.17 -16.22
CA GLN A 20 -4.72 -3.92 -17.46
C GLN A 20 -3.43 -4.45 -18.08
N TYR A 21 -2.35 -3.65 -18.10
CA TYR A 21 -1.06 -4.11 -18.60
C TYR A 21 -0.49 -5.26 -17.74
N ILE A 22 -0.59 -5.16 -16.41
CA ILE A 22 -0.18 -6.25 -15.50
C ILE A 22 -1.00 -7.51 -15.75
N LYS A 23 -2.33 -7.40 -15.90
CA LYS A 23 -3.20 -8.55 -16.23
C LYS A 23 -2.80 -9.21 -17.56
N ALA A 24 -2.50 -8.42 -18.59
CA ALA A 24 -2.05 -8.93 -19.89
C ALA A 24 -0.68 -9.65 -19.79
N LEU A 25 0.24 -9.15 -18.95
CA LEU A 25 1.52 -9.83 -18.67
C LEU A 25 1.31 -11.18 -17.99
N ILE A 26 0.43 -11.24 -16.98
CA ILE A 26 0.08 -12.49 -16.28
C ILE A 26 -0.55 -13.50 -17.24
N ALA A 27 -1.45 -13.02 -18.11
CA ALA A 27 -2.09 -13.83 -19.15
C ALA A 27 -1.14 -14.20 -20.32
N ARG A 28 0.09 -13.66 -20.33
CA ARG A 28 1.11 -13.86 -21.38
C ARG A 28 0.66 -13.38 -22.78
N GLU A 29 -0.22 -12.39 -22.82
CA GLU A 29 -0.70 -11.76 -24.06
C GLU A 29 0.29 -10.74 -24.62
N VAL A 30 1.13 -10.18 -23.75
CA VAL A 30 2.16 -9.19 -24.09
C VAL A 30 3.49 -9.55 -23.44
N ALA A 31 4.59 -9.09 -24.01
CA ALA A 31 5.92 -9.23 -23.42
C ALA A 31 6.18 -8.13 -22.37
N TYR A 32 6.98 -8.47 -21.35
CA TYR A 32 7.42 -7.52 -20.34
C TYR A 32 8.32 -6.44 -20.94
N ASP A 33 8.00 -5.19 -20.65
CA ASP A 33 8.80 -4.02 -20.98
C ASP A 33 8.85 -3.09 -19.77
N GLY A 34 10.04 -2.99 -19.15
CA GLY A 34 10.26 -2.14 -17.99
C GLY A 34 10.06 -0.65 -18.27
N ASN A 35 10.40 -0.17 -19.47
CA ASN A 35 10.15 1.22 -19.86
C ASN A 35 8.64 1.48 -19.98
N LYS A 36 7.89 0.50 -20.47
CA LYS A 36 6.43 0.58 -20.52
C LYS A 36 5.84 0.69 -19.12
N VAL A 37 6.29 -0.14 -18.17
CA VAL A 37 5.88 -0.08 -16.76
C VAL A 37 6.11 1.32 -16.18
N VAL A 38 7.33 1.85 -16.30
CA VAL A 38 7.67 3.20 -15.82
C VAL A 38 6.77 4.25 -16.47
N SER A 39 6.60 4.20 -17.80
CA SER A 39 5.75 5.15 -18.52
C SER A 39 4.27 5.10 -18.13
N LEU A 40 3.78 3.95 -17.66
CA LEU A 40 2.40 3.80 -17.18
C LEU A 40 2.27 4.42 -15.78
N ILE A 41 3.25 4.18 -14.90
CA ILE A 41 3.31 4.78 -13.57
C ILE A 41 3.43 6.30 -13.67
N ASP A 42 4.31 6.83 -14.52
CA ASP A 42 4.53 8.27 -14.71
C ASP A 42 3.26 9.03 -15.12
N ARG A 43 2.29 8.35 -15.77
CA ARG A 43 1.03 8.97 -16.21
C ARG A 43 0.06 9.28 -15.08
N PHE A 44 0.17 8.58 -13.94
CA PHE A 44 -0.77 8.76 -12.83
C PHE A 44 -0.08 9.02 -11.49
N GLY A 45 1.21 8.67 -11.36
CA GLY A 45 1.93 8.69 -10.09
C GLY A 45 1.98 10.06 -9.44
N LYS A 46 2.21 11.12 -10.24
CA LYS A 46 2.21 12.49 -9.72
C LYS A 46 0.85 12.89 -9.14
N ASP A 47 -0.23 12.59 -9.86
CA ASP A 47 -1.59 12.93 -9.44
C ASP A 47 -2.03 12.10 -8.23
N LEU A 48 -1.62 10.83 -8.17
CA LEU A 48 -1.83 9.98 -7.01
C LEU A 48 -1.09 10.53 -5.77
N CYS A 49 0.19 10.92 -5.90
CA CYS A 49 0.93 11.52 -4.79
C CYS A 49 0.28 12.82 -4.31
N LEU A 50 -0.15 13.68 -5.23
CA LEU A 50 -0.86 14.92 -4.90
C LEU A 50 -2.16 14.64 -4.12
N HIS A 51 -2.96 13.69 -4.60
CA HIS A 51 -4.17 13.26 -3.91
C HIS A 51 -3.89 12.80 -2.48
N LEU A 52 -2.91 11.90 -2.31
CA LEU A 52 -2.54 11.37 -0.99
C LEU A 52 -2.07 12.47 -0.03
N GLU A 53 -1.33 13.47 -0.53
CA GLU A 53 -0.87 14.60 0.27
C GLU A 53 -2.02 15.54 0.66
N GLU A 54 -2.87 15.94 -0.30
CA GLU A 54 -3.95 16.89 -0.07
C GLU A 54 -5.16 16.29 0.65
N GLU A 55 -5.31 14.97 0.66
CA GLU A 55 -6.37 14.29 1.39
C GLU A 55 -6.18 14.35 2.92
N ILE A 56 -4.93 14.32 3.40
CA ILE A 56 -4.59 14.36 4.84
C ILE A 56 -5.31 15.50 5.59
N PRO A 57 -5.16 16.79 5.20
CA PRO A 57 -5.86 17.87 5.89
C PRO A 57 -7.38 17.77 5.79
N THR A 58 -7.91 17.19 4.70
CA THR A 58 -9.35 16.97 4.56
C THR A 58 -9.87 15.94 5.57
N ILE A 59 -9.16 14.81 5.74
CA ILE A 59 -9.50 13.80 6.76
C ILE A 59 -9.39 14.38 8.17
N ILE A 60 -8.30 15.09 8.47
CA ILE A 60 -8.13 15.76 9.78
C ILE A 60 -9.29 16.72 10.05
N SER A 61 -9.73 17.49 9.04
CA SER A 61 -10.84 18.44 9.19
C SER A 61 -12.18 17.81 9.58
N LEU A 62 -12.33 16.48 9.49
CA LEU A 62 -13.52 15.77 9.94
C LEU A 62 -13.68 15.80 11.46
N GLU A 63 -12.62 16.10 12.21
CA GLU A 63 -12.68 16.25 13.68
C GLU A 63 -13.74 17.26 14.14
N LYS A 64 -14.03 18.28 13.31
CA LYS A 64 -15.04 19.31 13.58
C LYS A 64 -16.46 18.76 13.78
N PHE A 65 -16.74 17.54 13.30
CA PHE A 65 -18.04 16.89 13.47
C PHE A 65 -18.17 16.16 14.81
N GLY A 66 -17.06 15.93 15.53
CA GLY A 66 -17.01 15.22 16.80
C GLY A 66 -17.16 13.70 16.67
N THR A 67 -16.68 12.96 17.67
CA THR A 67 -16.63 11.49 17.67
C THR A 67 -18.00 10.84 17.48
N GLU A 68 -19.07 11.41 18.04
CA GLU A 68 -20.42 10.83 17.96
C GLU A 68 -20.92 10.76 16.50
N LYS A 69 -20.72 11.83 15.72
CA LYS A 69 -21.14 11.86 14.31
C LYS A 69 -20.20 11.07 13.41
N MET A 70 -18.93 10.89 13.82
CA MET A 70 -17.93 10.13 13.08
C MET A 70 -17.99 8.62 13.36
N ALA A 71 -18.56 8.18 14.48
CA ALA A 71 -18.63 6.78 14.86
C ALA A 71 -19.25 5.84 13.79
N PRO A 72 -20.29 6.23 13.03
CA PRO A 72 -20.78 5.40 11.92
C PRO A 72 -19.78 5.28 10.77
N VAL A 73 -19.01 6.34 10.49
CA VAL A 73 -17.99 6.37 9.43
C VAL A 73 -16.80 5.49 9.80
N GLU A 74 -16.37 5.52 11.06
CA GLU A 74 -15.31 4.65 11.58
C GLU A 74 -15.68 3.17 11.41
N LYS A 75 -16.94 2.79 11.66
CA LYS A 75 -17.43 1.43 11.42
C LYS A 75 -17.36 1.03 9.94
N ILE A 76 -17.70 1.95 9.03
CA ILE A 76 -17.58 1.70 7.59
C ILE A 76 -16.12 1.45 7.23
N PHE A 77 -15.19 2.31 7.68
CA PHE A 77 -13.75 2.09 7.41
C PHE A 77 -13.23 0.76 7.97
N ALA A 78 -13.64 0.38 9.18
CA ALA A 78 -13.25 -0.89 9.76
C ALA A 78 -13.78 -2.09 8.97
N GLN A 79 -15.03 -2.01 8.48
CA GLN A 79 -15.64 -3.04 7.65
C GLN A 79 -14.94 -3.15 6.30
N GLU A 80 -14.73 -2.05 5.60
CA GLU A 80 -14.02 -2.00 4.31
C GLU A 80 -12.59 -2.56 4.45
N ALA A 81 -11.87 -2.16 5.50
CA ALA A 81 -10.54 -2.71 5.79
C ALA A 81 -10.58 -4.22 6.03
N GLN A 82 -11.60 -4.73 6.72
CA GLN A 82 -11.77 -6.16 6.94
C GLN A 82 -12.05 -6.91 5.64
N GLU A 83 -12.94 -6.39 4.78
CA GLU A 83 -13.28 -6.98 3.49
C GLU A 83 -12.04 -7.05 2.58
N VAL A 84 -11.30 -5.94 2.46
CA VAL A 84 -10.04 -5.89 1.71
C VAL A 84 -9.01 -6.88 2.26
N MET A 85 -8.89 -7.00 3.59
CA MET A 85 -7.98 -7.98 4.21
C MET A 85 -8.40 -9.43 3.98
N GLN A 86 -9.69 -9.71 3.82
CA GLN A 86 -10.20 -11.05 3.49
C GLN A 86 -9.95 -11.41 2.03
N GLU A 87 -9.96 -10.41 1.13
CA GLU A 87 -9.63 -10.60 -0.28
C GLU A 87 -8.11 -10.71 -0.53
N MET A 88 -7.29 -10.10 0.34
CA MET A 88 -5.84 -10.26 0.27
C MET A 88 -5.43 -11.70 0.63
N GLY A 89 -4.82 -12.39 -0.33
CA GLY A 89 -4.25 -13.71 -0.05
C GLY A 89 -3.08 -13.61 0.93
N PHE A 90 -3.00 -14.60 1.82
CA PHE A 90 -1.96 -14.65 2.86
C PHE A 90 -0.54 -14.75 2.31
N LEU A 91 -0.37 -15.29 1.11
CA LEU A 91 0.94 -15.56 0.54
C LEU A 91 1.37 -14.53 -0.51
N ASP A 92 0.44 -13.81 -1.12
CA ASP A 92 0.66 -12.95 -2.28
C ASP A 92 0.18 -11.50 -2.04
N GLY A 93 -0.99 -11.32 -1.42
CA GLY A 93 -1.54 -10.01 -1.08
C GLY A 93 -0.91 -9.37 0.16
N LEU A 94 -0.99 -10.04 1.32
CA LEU A 94 -0.46 -9.49 2.58
C LEU A 94 1.03 -9.12 2.55
N PRO A 95 1.92 -9.88 1.89
CA PRO A 95 3.33 -9.51 1.82
C PRO A 95 3.54 -8.14 1.16
N TRP A 96 2.70 -7.75 0.20
CA TRP A 96 2.78 -6.42 -0.42
C TRP A 96 2.65 -5.32 0.65
N ALA A 97 1.67 -5.42 1.55
CA ALA A 97 1.52 -4.48 2.66
C ALA A 97 2.69 -4.57 3.66
N LEU A 98 3.15 -5.79 3.98
CA LEU A 98 4.22 -5.99 4.97
C LEU A 98 5.59 -5.49 4.48
N THR A 99 5.83 -5.44 3.17
CA THR A 99 7.07 -4.88 2.60
C THR A 99 7.21 -3.37 2.78
N THR A 100 6.16 -2.67 3.22
CA THR A 100 6.16 -1.22 3.46
C THR A 100 5.84 -0.84 4.91
N MET A 101 5.57 -1.83 5.78
CA MET A 101 5.21 -1.62 7.18
C MET A 101 6.46 -1.68 8.07
N ASP A 102 6.96 -0.49 8.42
CA ASP A 102 8.09 -0.29 9.36
C ASP A 102 7.62 -0.43 10.80
N SER A 103 8.19 -1.39 11.51
CA SER A 103 7.85 -1.70 12.90
C SER A 103 8.41 -0.66 13.89
N ALA A 104 9.44 0.11 13.51
CA ALA A 104 10.06 1.12 14.36
C ALA A 104 9.44 2.52 14.20
N PHE A 105 8.63 2.73 13.16
CA PHE A 105 7.97 4.00 12.90
C PHE A 105 7.06 4.42 14.08
N GLU A 106 6.88 5.74 14.26
CA GLU A 106 6.08 6.32 15.35
C GLU A 106 6.45 5.80 16.76
N GLY A 107 7.75 5.58 17.01
CA GLY A 107 8.23 5.10 18.30
C GLY A 107 7.91 3.63 18.58
N GLY A 108 7.70 2.83 17.53
CA GLY A 108 7.41 1.40 17.65
C GLY A 108 5.93 1.05 17.69
N LEU A 109 5.02 2.00 17.47
CA LEU A 109 3.58 1.78 17.51
C LEU A 109 3.14 0.65 16.56
N TRP A 110 3.81 0.56 15.41
CA TRP A 110 3.49 -0.39 14.33
C TRP A 110 3.98 -1.82 14.59
N ALA A 111 4.91 -2.03 15.54
CA ALA A 111 5.35 -3.37 15.94
C ALA A 111 4.21 -4.20 16.58
N ASP A 112 3.20 -3.51 17.10
CA ASP A 112 2.09 -4.06 17.87
C ASP A 112 0.74 -4.00 17.12
N VAL A 113 0.75 -3.79 15.81
CA VAL A 113 -0.44 -3.81 14.95
C VAL A 113 -0.61 -5.21 14.30
N PRO A 114 -1.82 -5.80 14.32
CA PRO A 114 -3.04 -5.34 14.98
C PRO A 114 -2.99 -5.50 16.52
N PRO A 115 -3.88 -4.80 17.26
CA PRO A 115 -3.99 -4.91 18.71
C PRO A 115 -4.29 -6.33 19.20
N ASP A 116 -5.00 -7.11 18.38
CA ASP A 116 -5.33 -8.51 18.64
C ASP A 116 -4.06 -9.40 18.60
N PRO A 117 -3.75 -10.15 19.69
CA PRO A 117 -2.56 -11.00 19.75
C PRO A 117 -2.52 -12.11 18.69
N VAL A 118 -3.67 -12.66 18.31
CA VAL A 118 -3.75 -13.75 17.32
C VAL A 118 -3.44 -13.23 15.92
N GLY A 119 -4.07 -12.13 15.52
CA GLY A 119 -3.80 -11.42 14.27
C GLY A 119 -2.35 -10.97 14.16
N ARG A 120 -1.76 -10.47 15.26
CA ARG A 120 -0.34 -10.12 15.30
C ARG A 120 0.57 -11.32 15.05
N LEU A 121 0.27 -12.46 15.67
CA LEU A 121 1.02 -13.69 15.43
C LEU A 121 0.87 -14.16 13.97
N ILE A 122 -0.33 -14.09 13.41
CA ILE A 122 -0.58 -14.41 11.99
C ILE A 122 0.26 -13.52 11.07
N LEU A 123 0.27 -12.20 11.27
CA LEU A 123 1.09 -11.30 10.45
C LEU A 123 2.59 -11.58 10.57
N LYS A 124 3.08 -11.93 11.77
CA LYS A 124 4.49 -12.33 11.96
C LYS A 124 4.83 -13.62 11.22
N ILE A 125 3.94 -14.62 11.27
CA ILE A 125 4.12 -15.87 10.52
C ILE A 125 4.09 -15.61 9.02
N VAL A 126 3.12 -14.83 8.54
CA VAL A 126 3.00 -14.44 7.13
C VAL A 126 4.27 -13.73 6.67
N ARG A 127 4.74 -12.71 7.41
CA ARG A 127 5.98 -11.98 7.11
C ARG A 127 7.17 -12.94 7.02
N TYR A 128 7.36 -13.80 8.02
CA TYR A 128 8.47 -14.73 8.06
C TYR A 128 8.44 -15.73 6.89
N VAL A 129 7.28 -16.36 6.64
CA VAL A 129 7.14 -17.36 5.57
C VAL A 129 7.34 -16.71 4.20
N THR A 130 6.70 -15.57 3.96
CA THR A 130 6.74 -14.92 2.64
C THR A 130 8.05 -14.20 2.36
N TRP A 131 8.80 -13.78 3.38
CA TRP A 131 10.19 -13.32 3.22
C TRP A 131 11.05 -14.39 2.54
N TRP A 132 10.92 -15.64 2.96
CA TRP A 132 11.66 -16.75 2.35
C TRP A 132 11.08 -17.17 1.01
N LEU A 133 9.75 -17.27 0.90
CA LEU A 133 9.07 -17.72 -0.30
C LEU A 133 9.25 -16.73 -1.48
N HIS A 134 9.18 -15.43 -1.20
CA HIS A 134 9.19 -14.35 -2.19
C HIS A 134 10.41 -13.45 -2.04
N ARG A 135 11.56 -14.03 -1.67
CA ARG A 135 12.80 -13.27 -1.38
C ARG A 135 13.20 -12.31 -2.50
N ASP A 136 12.89 -12.66 -3.74
CA ASP A 136 13.10 -11.87 -4.94
C ASP A 136 12.16 -10.66 -5.06
N TRP A 137 10.99 -10.68 -4.41
CA TRP A 137 10.08 -9.54 -4.30
C TRP A 137 10.50 -8.63 -3.15
N TRP A 138 10.82 -9.23 -2.00
CA TRP A 138 11.14 -8.52 -0.77
C TRP A 138 12.34 -7.59 -0.88
N LYS A 139 13.29 -7.86 -1.78
CA LYS A 139 14.41 -6.94 -2.06
C LYS A 139 13.96 -5.58 -2.62
N PHE A 140 12.76 -5.49 -3.20
CA PHE A 140 12.19 -4.24 -3.71
C PHE A 140 11.32 -3.51 -2.67
N GLY A 141 11.08 -4.12 -1.50
CA GLY A 141 10.33 -3.52 -0.40
C GLY A 141 11.11 -2.43 0.33
N ALA A 142 10.41 -1.53 1.02
CA ALA A 142 11.02 -0.56 1.93
C ALA A 142 11.48 -1.20 3.25
N CYS A 143 10.83 -2.30 3.65
CA CYS A 143 11.07 -3.03 4.89
C CYS A 143 11.48 -4.48 4.65
N ASP A 144 12.33 -5.01 5.53
CA ASP A 144 12.78 -6.40 5.54
C ASP A 144 11.78 -7.37 6.20
N GLY A 145 12.16 -8.65 6.25
CA GLY A 145 11.38 -9.72 6.89
C GLY A 145 11.22 -9.57 8.41
N ASN A 146 11.92 -8.64 9.05
CA ASN A 146 11.74 -8.30 10.47
C ASN A 146 10.92 -7.02 10.67
N GLY A 147 10.56 -6.32 9.58
CA GLY A 147 9.87 -5.04 9.65
C GLY A 147 10.80 -3.86 9.90
N ASN A 148 12.10 -4.01 9.69
CA ASN A 148 13.03 -2.88 9.71
C ASN A 148 13.17 -2.28 8.32
N MET A 149 13.37 -0.97 8.25
CA MET A 149 13.78 -0.32 7.00
C MET A 149 15.04 -0.96 6.41
N GLN A 150 15.06 -1.18 5.10
CA GLN A 150 16.20 -1.73 4.37
C GLN A 150 16.64 -0.78 3.24
N PRO A 151 17.90 -0.84 2.79
CA PRO A 151 18.35 -0.06 1.64
C PRO A 151 17.55 -0.37 0.38
N LEU A 152 17.17 0.66 -0.37
CA LEU A 152 16.41 0.50 -1.62
C LEU A 152 17.29 -0.13 -2.70
N TYR A 153 17.04 -1.41 -3.01
CA TYR A 153 17.88 -2.23 -3.89
C TYR A 153 18.19 -1.62 -5.28
N ALA A 154 17.21 -0.95 -5.89
CA ALA A 154 17.33 -0.40 -7.24
C ALA A 154 17.54 1.12 -7.28
N LEU A 155 17.72 1.75 -6.12
CA LEU A 155 18.02 3.18 -6.06
C LEU A 155 19.40 3.39 -6.66
N ARG A 156 19.44 3.97 -7.86
CA ARG A 156 20.71 4.44 -8.42
C ARG A 156 21.18 5.58 -7.54
N GLU A 157 22.41 5.51 -7.04
CA GLU A 157 23.08 6.67 -6.44
C GLU A 157 23.16 7.76 -7.52
N GLY A 158 22.20 8.68 -7.50
CA GLY A 158 22.23 9.88 -8.30
C GLY A 158 23.20 10.85 -7.64
N LYS A 159 24.24 11.25 -8.39
CA LYS A 159 25.04 12.45 -8.09
C LYS A 159 24.11 13.56 -7.61
N GLN A 160 24.40 14.08 -6.41
CA GLN A 160 23.90 15.37 -5.94
C GLN A 160 24.17 16.47 -6.97
#